data_AF-A0A0S8BYV9-F1
#
_entry.id   AF-A0A0S8BYV9-F1
#
_cell.length_a   1.000
_cell.length_b   1.000
_cell.length_c   1.000
_cell.angle_alpha   90.00
_cell.angle_beta   90.00
_cell.angle_gamma   90.00
#
_symmetry.space_group_name_H-M   'P 1'
#
loop_
_entity.id
_entity.type
_entity.pdbx_description
1 polymer ?
#
loop_
_entity_poly.entity_id
_entity_poly.type
_entity_poly.pdbx_seq_one_letter_code
_entity_poly.pdbx_strand_id
1 'polypeptide(L)'
;MMSRPSDLSGIPRVYRVPALLRDLRWVASRLPSLWSIWVGRRLPQKLREQIIVAVAQVNACRMCAHAHMRMALEVGVSDKELAALEGLDEAAFDRRTWLALAYARERTRVGFAPITSPDAYASLVEMLGEQTFRDIEDVAHVMTVANGIANTLNALSDRCHGRPVPGSRFADEVFINVLFLPGAWLGTLIAAIRQRRSPLAVWRQARGFEAEPRF
;
A
#
# COMPACT_ATOMS: atom_id res chain seq x y z
N MET A 1 -1.55 -18.43 -24.25
CA MET A 1 -2.63 -17.43 -24.07
C MET A 1 -2.91 -17.34 -22.58
N MET A 2 -2.12 -16.55 -21.85
CA MET A 2 -2.27 -16.39 -20.40
C MET A 2 -3.44 -15.45 -20.16
N SER A 3 -4.50 -15.99 -19.58
CA SER A 3 -5.71 -15.27 -19.17
C SER A 3 -5.31 -14.04 -18.36
N ARG A 4 -5.72 -12.84 -18.82
CA ARG A 4 -5.74 -11.63 -17.97
C ARG A 4 -6.45 -12.01 -16.68
N PRO A 5 -5.88 -11.76 -15.47
CA PRO A 5 -6.68 -11.87 -14.27
C PRO A 5 -7.79 -10.83 -14.37
N SER A 6 -9.01 -11.34 -14.51
CA SER A 6 -10.27 -10.65 -14.26
C SER A 6 -10.15 -9.86 -12.97
N ASP A 7 -10.59 -8.60 -13.03
CA ASP A 7 -10.91 -7.71 -11.91
C ASP A 7 -10.89 -8.37 -10.52
N LEU A 8 -9.74 -8.29 -9.83
CA LEU A 8 -9.56 -8.72 -8.45
C LEU A 8 -9.96 -7.59 -7.48
N SER A 9 -10.93 -6.72 -7.84
CA SER A 9 -11.42 -5.70 -6.91
C SER A 9 -11.92 -6.38 -5.63
N GLY A 10 -11.25 -6.12 -4.52
CA GLY A 10 -11.67 -6.55 -3.18
C GLY A 10 -11.01 -7.82 -2.62
N ILE A 11 -10.22 -8.57 -3.40
CA ILE A 11 -9.45 -9.71 -2.84
C ILE A 11 -8.10 -9.18 -2.30
N PRO A 12 -7.78 -9.36 -1.00
CA PRO A 12 -6.51 -8.92 -0.45
C PRO A 12 -5.32 -9.54 -1.21
N ARG A 13 -4.39 -8.69 -1.66
CA ARG A 13 -3.11 -9.18 -2.22
C ARG A 13 -2.30 -9.81 -1.10
N VAL A 14 -1.94 -11.09 -1.24
CA VAL A 14 -1.11 -11.86 -0.30
C VAL A 14 0.16 -12.37 -0.96
N TYR A 15 1.16 -12.72 -0.16
CA TYR A 15 2.45 -13.22 -0.64
C TYR A 15 2.55 -14.73 -0.67
N ARG A 16 3.30 -15.20 -1.68
CA ARG A 16 4.05 -16.44 -1.65
C ARG A 16 5.49 -16.13 -1.26
N VAL A 17 6.15 -16.99 -0.48
CA VAL A 17 7.55 -16.76 -0.05
C VAL A 17 8.51 -16.46 -1.23
N PRO A 18 8.49 -17.18 -2.38
CA PRO A 18 9.38 -16.85 -3.49
C PRO A 18 9.12 -15.48 -4.13
N ALA A 19 7.86 -15.02 -4.14
CA ALA A 19 7.51 -13.69 -4.61
C ALA A 19 8.00 -12.61 -3.63
N LEU A 20 7.78 -12.84 -2.33
CA LEU A 20 8.28 -11.96 -1.27
C LEU A 20 9.80 -11.79 -1.36
N LEU A 21 10.56 -12.88 -1.53
CA LEU A 21 12.02 -12.79 -1.62
C LEU A 21 12.50 -11.98 -2.83
N ARG A 22 11.81 -12.06 -3.97
CA ARG A 22 12.11 -11.20 -5.14
C ARG A 22 11.85 -9.73 -4.82
N ASP A 23 10.70 -9.44 -4.23
CA ASP A 23 10.31 -8.06 -3.95
C ASP A 23 11.17 -7.44 -2.83
N LEU A 24 11.59 -8.22 -1.83
CA LEU A 24 12.55 -7.77 -0.81
C LEU A 24 13.92 -7.43 -1.41
N ARG A 25 14.39 -8.20 -2.42
CA ARG A 25 15.61 -7.84 -3.15
C ARG A 25 15.46 -6.54 -3.93
N TRP A 26 14.29 -6.32 -4.53
CA TRP A 26 13.99 -5.04 -5.17
C TRP A 26 13.95 -3.89 -4.17
N VAL A 27 13.29 -4.06 -3.01
CA VAL A 27 13.29 -3.03 -1.94
C VAL A 27 14.72 -2.73 -1.50
N ALA A 28 15.54 -3.76 -1.27
CA ALA A 28 16.94 -3.61 -0.88
C ALA A 28 17.75 -2.80 -1.90
N SER A 29 17.56 -3.04 -3.20
CA SER A 29 18.26 -2.28 -4.25
C SER A 29 17.77 -0.83 -4.38
N ARG A 30 16.58 -0.51 -3.88
CA ARG A 30 15.99 0.83 -3.91
C ARG A 30 16.11 1.60 -2.60
N LEU A 31 16.75 1.04 -1.56
CA LEU A 31 16.91 1.69 -0.26
C LEU A 31 17.42 3.14 -0.31
N PRO A 32 18.45 3.50 -1.12
CA PRO A 32 18.89 4.90 -1.22
C PRO A 32 17.80 5.83 -1.76
N SER A 33 17.03 5.36 -2.76
CA SER A 33 15.93 6.12 -3.35
C SER A 33 14.79 6.32 -2.34
N LEU A 34 14.38 5.25 -1.67
CA LEU A 34 13.37 5.28 -0.61
C LEU A 34 13.81 6.21 0.53
N TRP A 35 15.08 6.18 0.93
CA TRP A 35 15.60 7.12 1.91
C TRP A 35 15.41 8.58 1.47
N SER A 36 15.79 8.92 0.24
CA SER A 36 15.60 10.27 -0.30
C SER A 36 14.14 10.69 -0.43
N ILE A 37 13.21 9.77 -0.71
CA ILE A 37 11.78 10.09 -0.81
C ILE A 37 11.20 10.40 0.58
N TRP A 38 11.48 9.57 1.59
CA TRP A 38 10.89 9.72 2.93
C TRP A 38 11.62 10.73 3.80
N VAL A 39 12.95 10.65 3.87
CA VAL A 39 13.80 11.52 4.70
C VAL A 39 14.14 12.80 3.95
N GLY A 40 14.58 12.67 2.69
CA GLY A 40 14.93 13.81 1.85
C GLY A 40 13.72 14.58 1.29
N ARG A 41 12.50 14.09 1.52
CA ARG A 41 11.24 14.70 1.05
C ARG A 41 11.21 14.98 -0.45
N ARG A 42 11.86 14.12 -1.26
CA ARG A 42 11.92 14.27 -2.73
C ARG A 42 10.55 14.18 -3.41
N LEU A 43 9.58 13.56 -2.73
CA LEU A 43 8.17 13.58 -3.10
C LEU A 43 7.37 14.34 -2.03
N PRO A 44 6.49 15.29 -2.41
CA PRO A 44 5.63 16.00 -1.46
C PRO A 44 4.84 15.03 -0.58
N GLN A 45 4.80 15.28 0.72
CA GLN A 45 4.18 14.37 1.68
C GLN A 45 2.69 14.14 1.38
N LYS A 46 1.96 15.21 1.01
CA LYS A 46 0.55 15.14 0.60
C LYS A 46 0.34 14.15 -0.55
N LEU A 47 1.11 14.30 -1.64
CA LEU A 47 1.04 13.42 -2.81
C LEU A 47 1.44 11.98 -2.45
N ARG A 48 2.47 11.81 -1.61
CA ARG A 48 2.92 10.49 -1.16
C ARG A 48 1.82 9.74 -0.40
N GLU A 49 1.13 10.39 0.53
CA GLU A 49 0.03 9.74 1.26
C GLU A 49 -1.17 9.43 0.34
N GLN A 50 -1.50 10.31 -0.62
CA GLN A 50 -2.54 10.03 -1.62
C GLN A 50 -2.21 8.78 -2.45
N ILE A 51 -0.94 8.65 -2.90
CA ILE A 51 -0.47 7.46 -3.62
C ILE A 51 -0.56 6.22 -2.74
N ILE A 52 -0.13 6.30 -1.47
CA ILE A 52 -0.18 5.17 -0.54
C ILE A 52 -1.62 4.70 -0.32
N VAL A 53 -2.56 5.62 -0.11
CA VAL A 53 -3.99 5.29 0.05
C VAL A 53 -4.52 4.62 -1.22
N ALA A 54 -4.26 5.19 -2.39
CA ALA A 54 -4.70 4.63 -3.67
C ALA A 54 -4.16 3.21 -3.91
N VAL A 55 -2.88 2.96 -3.59
CA VAL A 55 -2.25 1.66 -3.72
C VAL A 55 -2.79 0.65 -2.71
N ALA A 56 -3.04 1.09 -1.47
CA ALA A 56 -3.66 0.25 -0.44
C ALA A 56 -5.08 -0.19 -0.82
N GLN A 57 -5.85 0.69 -1.46
CA GLN A 57 -7.18 0.37 -2.01
C GLN A 57 -7.07 -0.69 -3.12
N VAL A 58 -6.16 -0.52 -4.08
CA VAL A 58 -5.94 -1.50 -5.17
C VAL A 58 -5.51 -2.87 -4.62
N ASN A 59 -4.66 -2.89 -3.59
CA ASN A 59 -4.20 -4.13 -2.95
C ASN A 59 -5.20 -4.71 -1.93
N ALA A 60 -6.35 -4.06 -1.74
CA ALA A 60 -7.35 -4.38 -0.72
C ALA A 60 -6.76 -4.56 0.69
N CYS A 61 -5.75 -3.75 1.06
CA CYS A 61 -5.21 -3.70 2.42
C CYS A 61 -6.03 -2.73 3.28
N ARG A 62 -7.09 -3.22 3.92
CA ARG A 62 -8.00 -2.40 4.76
C ARG A 62 -7.27 -1.64 5.87
N MET A 63 -6.38 -2.32 6.59
CA MET A 63 -5.63 -1.69 7.69
C MET A 63 -4.72 -0.56 7.18
N CYS A 64 -4.06 -0.79 6.04
CA CYS A 64 -3.16 0.19 5.44
C CYS A 64 -3.94 1.39 4.90
N ALA A 65 -5.05 1.14 4.19
CA ALA A 65 -5.92 2.18 3.67
C ALA A 65 -6.44 3.08 4.80
N HIS A 66 -7.00 2.49 5.87
CA HIS A 66 -7.49 3.25 7.01
C HIS A 66 -6.37 4.04 7.72
N ALA A 67 -5.22 3.40 8.01
CA ALA A 67 -4.11 4.07 8.68
C ALA A 67 -3.59 5.26 7.87
N HIS A 68 -3.39 5.08 6.56
CA HIS A 68 -2.86 6.13 5.71
C HIS A 68 -3.89 7.19 5.33
N MET A 69 -5.20 6.90 5.32
CA MET A 69 -6.22 7.94 5.22
C MET A 69 -6.14 8.92 6.41
N ARG A 70 -5.94 8.40 7.63
CA ARG A 70 -5.73 9.26 8.82
C ARG A 70 -4.46 10.09 8.69
N MET A 71 -3.35 9.49 8.28
CA MET A 71 -2.10 10.22 8.05
C MET A 71 -2.23 11.25 6.91
N ALA A 72 -3.01 10.95 5.87
CA ALA A 72 -3.29 11.85 4.78
C ALA A 72 -4.03 13.12 5.27
N LEU A 73 -5.03 12.96 6.15
CA LEU A 73 -5.71 14.08 6.80
C LEU A 73 -4.74 14.95 7.61
N GLU A 74 -3.84 14.32 8.39
CA GLU A 74 -2.84 15.02 9.20
C GLU A 74 -1.87 15.88 8.36
N VAL A 75 -1.66 15.52 7.08
CA VAL A 75 -0.76 16.24 6.16
C VAL A 75 -1.52 17.14 5.17
N GLY A 76 -2.81 17.37 5.38
CA GLY A 76 -3.63 18.33 4.63
C GLY A 76 -4.27 17.79 3.35
N VAL A 77 -4.47 16.47 3.23
CA VAL A 77 -5.43 15.92 2.25
C VAL A 77 -6.84 16.16 2.79
N SER A 78 -7.72 16.70 1.97
CA SER A 78 -9.12 16.95 2.36
C SER A 78 -9.97 15.68 2.31
N ASP A 79 -11.08 15.67 3.07
CA ASP A 79 -12.07 14.59 2.98
C ASP A 79 -12.61 14.41 1.55
N LYS A 80 -12.77 15.52 0.82
CA LYS A 80 -13.18 15.50 -0.60
C LYS A 80 -12.17 14.77 -1.47
N GLU A 81 -10.88 15.04 -1.30
CA GLU A 81 -9.81 14.34 -2.02
C GLU A 81 -9.79 12.84 -1.64
N LEU A 82 -9.98 12.48 -0.37
CA LEU A 82 -10.01 11.07 0.04
C LEU A 82 -11.22 10.32 -0.53
N ALA A 83 -12.41 10.93 -0.51
CA ALA A 83 -13.59 10.37 -1.15
C ALA A 83 -13.40 10.23 -2.67
N ALA A 84 -12.72 11.20 -3.31
CA ALA A 84 -12.40 11.14 -4.73
C ALA A 84 -11.42 10.01 -5.08
N LEU A 85 -10.53 9.60 -4.17
CA LEU A 85 -9.68 8.41 -4.37
C LEU A 85 -10.52 7.12 -4.47
N GLU A 86 -11.60 7.01 -3.70
CA GLU A 86 -12.51 5.86 -3.77
C GLU A 86 -13.31 5.86 -5.07
N GLY A 87 -13.85 7.04 -5.44
CA GLY A 87 -14.68 7.21 -6.63
C GLY A 87 -13.94 7.35 -7.96
N LEU A 88 -12.60 7.44 -7.95
CA LEU A 88 -11.79 7.75 -9.14
C LEU A 88 -12.24 9.05 -9.83
N ASP A 89 -12.52 10.08 -9.05
CA ASP A 89 -12.96 11.39 -9.57
C ASP A 89 -11.76 12.25 -9.97
N GLU A 90 -11.49 12.33 -11.27
CA GLU A 90 -10.43 13.17 -11.84
C GLU A 90 -10.60 14.65 -11.47
N ALA A 91 -11.83 15.16 -11.41
CA ALA A 91 -12.10 16.58 -11.22
C ALA A 91 -11.75 17.09 -9.82
N ALA A 92 -11.49 16.18 -8.88
CA ALA A 92 -11.08 16.52 -7.51
C ALA A 92 -9.59 16.83 -7.37
N PHE A 93 -8.77 16.58 -8.41
CA PHE A 93 -7.32 16.74 -8.36
C PHE A 93 -6.79 17.64 -9.47
N ASP A 94 -5.66 18.29 -9.23
CA ASP A 94 -4.91 18.89 -10.34
C ASP A 94 -4.39 17.79 -11.28
N ARG A 95 -4.11 18.17 -12.53
CA ARG A 95 -3.75 17.22 -13.58
C ARG A 95 -2.52 16.38 -13.25
N ARG A 96 -1.50 16.94 -12.57
CA ARG A 96 -0.28 16.20 -12.23
C ARG A 96 -0.56 15.17 -11.14
N THR A 97 -1.30 15.57 -10.10
CA THR A 97 -1.71 14.66 -9.02
C THR A 97 -2.58 13.53 -9.55
N TRP A 98 -3.58 13.83 -10.38
CA TRP A 98 -4.43 12.80 -10.99
C TRP A 98 -3.61 11.78 -11.78
N LEU A 99 -2.70 12.24 -12.63
CA LEU A 99 -1.84 11.35 -13.43
C LEU A 99 -0.92 10.49 -12.57
N ALA A 100 -0.35 11.04 -11.49
CA ALA A 100 0.45 10.28 -10.54
C ALA A 100 -0.38 9.15 -9.87
N LEU A 101 -1.62 9.46 -9.47
CA LEU A 101 -2.53 8.50 -8.84
C LEU A 101 -2.99 7.42 -9.82
N ALA A 102 -3.43 7.81 -11.02
CA ALA A 102 -3.84 6.90 -12.07
C ALA A 102 -2.70 5.95 -12.46
N TYR A 103 -1.49 6.50 -12.60
CA TYR A 103 -0.29 5.72 -12.85
C TYR A 103 -0.01 4.71 -11.74
N ALA A 104 0.10 5.17 -10.49
CA ALA A 104 0.40 4.29 -9.36
C ALA A 104 -0.60 3.13 -9.24
N ARG A 105 -1.91 3.43 -9.40
CA ARG A 105 -2.96 2.42 -9.38
C ARG A 105 -2.81 1.40 -10.49
N GLU A 106 -2.58 1.84 -11.73
CA GLU A 106 -2.42 0.91 -12.84
C GLU A 106 -1.17 0.05 -12.67
N ARG A 107 -0.04 0.63 -12.27
CA ARG A 107 1.20 -0.12 -11.98
C ARG A 107 1.00 -1.18 -10.91
N THR A 108 0.29 -0.85 -9.82
CA THR A 108 -0.07 -1.81 -8.79
C THR A 108 -0.98 -2.91 -9.34
N ARG A 109 -2.02 -2.55 -10.12
CA ARG A 109 -2.99 -3.50 -10.69
C ARG A 109 -2.31 -4.53 -11.59
N VAL A 110 -1.40 -4.10 -12.46
CA VAL A 110 -0.65 -5.00 -13.36
C VAL A 110 0.57 -5.65 -12.69
N GLY A 111 0.76 -5.45 -11.38
CA GLY A 111 1.84 -6.06 -10.62
C GLY A 111 3.23 -5.66 -11.12
N PHE A 112 3.39 -4.41 -11.54
CA PHE A 112 4.64 -3.85 -12.06
C PHE A 112 5.21 -4.61 -13.27
N ALA A 113 4.36 -5.26 -14.07
CA ALA A 113 4.76 -5.87 -15.34
C ALA A 113 5.49 -4.86 -16.25
N PRO A 114 6.41 -5.31 -17.13
CA PRO A 114 7.12 -4.44 -18.06
C PRO A 114 6.17 -3.57 -18.87
N ILE A 115 6.59 -2.33 -19.14
CA ILE A 115 5.82 -1.37 -19.93
C ILE A 115 5.81 -1.84 -21.38
N THR A 116 4.61 -2.05 -21.94
CA THR A 116 4.42 -2.53 -23.32
C THR A 116 4.05 -1.42 -24.31
N SER A 117 3.81 -0.19 -23.84
CA SER A 117 3.54 0.98 -24.68
C SER A 117 4.42 2.15 -24.23
N PRO A 118 5.67 2.22 -24.71
CA PRO A 118 6.62 3.24 -24.29
C PRO A 118 6.14 4.68 -24.55
N ASP A 119 5.45 4.91 -25.67
CA ASP A 119 4.99 6.24 -26.08
C ASP A 119 3.97 6.82 -25.11
N ALA A 120 3.02 6.00 -24.63
CA ALA A 120 2.03 6.43 -23.64
C ALA A 120 2.68 6.85 -22.31
N TYR A 121 3.82 6.25 -21.98
CA TYR A 121 4.57 6.55 -20.76
C TYR A 121 5.52 7.74 -20.96
N ALA A 122 6.01 7.98 -22.18
CA ALA A 122 6.86 9.12 -22.49
C ALA A 122 6.17 10.45 -22.19
N SER A 123 4.93 10.64 -22.65
CA SER A 123 4.15 11.85 -22.34
C SER A 123 3.87 12.03 -20.85
N LEU A 124 3.70 10.92 -20.13
CA LEU A 124 3.49 10.94 -18.68
C LEU A 124 4.78 11.34 -17.94
N VAL A 125 5.93 10.81 -18.36
CA VAL A 125 7.25 11.17 -17.83
C VAL A 125 7.55 12.64 -18.09
N GLU A 126 7.26 13.14 -19.29
CA GLU A 126 7.41 14.56 -19.63
C GLU A 126 6.55 15.43 -18.72
N MET A 127 5.28 15.07 -18.52
CA MET A 127 4.37 15.85 -17.69
C MET A 127 4.73 15.79 -16.21
N LEU A 128 5.11 14.64 -15.66
CA LEU A 128 5.44 14.49 -14.23
C LEU A 128 6.87 14.91 -13.91
N GLY A 129 7.78 14.87 -14.88
CA GLY A 129 9.21 14.96 -14.67
C GLY A 129 9.81 13.61 -14.30
N GLU A 130 10.99 13.33 -14.84
CA GLU A 130 11.63 12.01 -14.78
C GLU A 130 11.87 11.50 -13.35
N GLN A 131 12.32 12.37 -12.45
CA GLN A 131 12.58 12.00 -11.07
C GLN A 131 11.28 11.72 -10.29
N THR A 132 10.28 12.59 -10.44
CA THR A 132 8.98 12.42 -9.77
C THR A 132 8.28 11.16 -10.25
N PHE A 133 8.33 10.87 -11.56
CA PHE A 133 7.82 9.63 -12.13
C PHE A 133 8.43 8.39 -11.47
N ARG A 134 9.76 8.34 -11.34
CA ARG A 134 10.47 7.25 -10.65
C ARG A 134 10.09 7.13 -9.17
N ASP A 135 9.94 8.26 -8.49
CA ASP A 135 9.57 8.29 -7.07
C ASP A 135 8.14 7.79 -6.85
N ILE A 136 7.20 8.11 -7.75
CA ILE A 136 5.83 7.58 -7.72
C ILE A 136 5.86 6.05 -7.90
N GLU A 137 6.64 5.53 -8.85
CA GLU A 137 6.79 4.09 -9.03
C GLU A 137 7.39 3.41 -7.79
N ASP A 138 8.44 3.99 -7.21
CA ASP A 138 9.09 3.47 -5.99
C ASP A 138 8.11 3.43 -4.81
N VAL A 139 7.34 4.50 -4.60
CA VAL A 139 6.31 4.57 -3.54
C VAL A 139 5.24 3.53 -3.78
N ALA A 140 4.71 3.43 -5.00
CA ALA A 140 3.66 2.46 -5.31
C ALA A 140 4.14 1.02 -5.12
N HIS A 141 5.37 0.72 -5.53
CA HIS A 141 5.91 -0.62 -5.46
C HIS A 141 6.25 -1.01 -4.02
N VAL A 142 6.96 -0.18 -3.25
CA VAL A 142 7.24 -0.50 -1.84
C VAL A 142 5.96 -0.61 -1.03
N MET A 143 4.95 0.21 -1.31
CA MET A 143 3.67 0.12 -0.63
C MET A 143 2.93 -1.16 -0.99
N THR A 144 3.03 -1.62 -2.25
CA THR A 144 2.49 -2.91 -2.66
C THR A 144 3.15 -4.07 -1.91
N VAL A 145 4.46 -3.99 -1.66
CA VAL A 145 5.17 -4.95 -0.81
C VAL A 145 4.67 -4.91 0.63
N ALA A 146 4.57 -3.71 1.22
CA ALA A 146 4.07 -3.55 2.57
C ALA A 146 2.62 -4.08 2.73
N ASN A 147 1.74 -3.78 1.77
CA ASN A 147 0.36 -4.28 1.74
C ASN A 147 0.31 -5.81 1.67
N GLY A 148 1.12 -6.42 0.79
CA GLY A 148 1.18 -7.87 0.64
C GLY A 148 1.62 -8.57 1.92
N ILE A 149 2.63 -8.01 2.61
CA ILE A 149 3.09 -8.53 3.91
C ILE A 149 1.97 -8.40 4.94
N ALA A 150 1.39 -7.21 5.10
CA ALA A 150 0.34 -6.93 6.07
C ALA A 150 -0.90 -7.82 5.89
N ASN A 151 -1.38 -7.96 4.65
CA ASN A 151 -2.49 -8.85 4.32
C ASN A 151 -2.16 -10.32 4.64
N THR A 152 -0.92 -10.76 4.42
CA THR A 152 -0.51 -12.14 4.72
C THR A 152 -0.38 -12.37 6.23
N LEU A 153 0.04 -11.36 6.99
CA LEU A 153 0.01 -11.41 8.46
C LEU A 153 -1.43 -11.59 8.97
N ASN A 154 -2.38 -10.86 8.40
CA ASN A 154 -3.80 -10.98 8.75
C ASN A 154 -4.43 -12.28 8.26
N ALA A 155 -4.01 -12.81 7.11
CA ALA A 155 -4.55 -14.05 6.55
C ALA A 155 -4.40 -15.26 7.49
N LEU A 156 -3.31 -15.33 8.26
CA LEU A 156 -3.17 -16.37 9.31
C LEU A 156 -4.26 -16.23 10.38
N SER A 157 -4.49 -14.98 10.81
CA SER A 157 -5.50 -14.65 11.79
C SER A 157 -6.90 -14.97 11.28
N ASP A 158 -7.20 -14.61 10.03
CA ASP A 158 -8.49 -14.87 9.40
C ASP A 158 -8.75 -16.36 9.21
N ARG A 159 -7.71 -17.13 8.86
CA ARG A 159 -7.78 -18.60 8.80
C ARG A 159 -8.18 -19.21 10.15
N CYS A 160 -7.60 -18.75 11.25
CA CYS A 160 -7.97 -19.22 12.59
C CYS A 160 -9.44 -18.92 12.95
N HIS A 161 -10.06 -17.91 12.31
CA HIS A 161 -11.48 -17.58 12.45
C HIS A 161 -12.36 -18.21 11.35
N GLY A 162 -11.85 -19.19 10.59
CA GLY A 162 -12.60 -19.88 9.54
C GLY A 162 -12.79 -19.07 8.25
N ARG A 163 -12.02 -18.00 8.03
CA ARG A 163 -12.12 -17.10 6.87
C ARG A 163 -10.81 -17.08 6.05
N PRO A 164 -10.35 -18.20 5.48
CA PRO A 164 -9.09 -18.22 4.74
C PRO A 164 -9.13 -17.27 3.54
N VAL A 165 -8.05 -16.49 3.35
CA VAL A 165 -7.94 -15.53 2.24
C VAL A 165 -7.65 -16.28 0.93
N PRO A 166 -8.40 -16.03 -0.16
CA PRO A 166 -8.11 -16.63 -1.46
C PRO A 166 -6.67 -16.37 -1.91
N GLY A 167 -6.00 -17.41 -2.40
CA GLY A 167 -4.62 -17.29 -2.89
C GLY A 167 -3.53 -17.35 -1.82
N SER A 168 -3.85 -17.37 -0.52
CA SER A 168 -2.85 -17.62 0.54
C SER A 168 -2.59 -19.13 0.74
N ARG A 169 -1.54 -19.51 1.48
CA ARG A 169 -1.30 -20.88 1.98
C ARG A 169 -0.85 -20.78 3.41
N PHE A 170 -1.26 -21.74 4.23
CA PHE A 170 -0.88 -21.81 5.63
C PHE A 170 0.63 -21.72 5.86
N ALA A 171 1.45 -22.41 5.05
CA ALA A 171 2.90 -22.35 5.18
C ALA A 171 3.48 -20.94 4.92
N ASP A 172 2.99 -20.24 3.89
CA ASP A 172 3.40 -18.86 3.59
C ASP A 172 2.98 -17.91 4.72
N GLU A 173 1.75 -18.07 5.22
CA GLU A 173 1.19 -17.30 6.33
C GLU A 173 2.02 -17.44 7.61
N VAL A 174 2.38 -18.67 7.99
CA VAL A 174 3.21 -18.94 9.18
C VAL A 174 4.61 -18.36 9.00
N PHE A 175 5.26 -18.63 7.87
CA PHE A 175 6.61 -18.14 7.61
C PHE A 175 6.69 -16.62 7.69
N ILE A 176 5.75 -15.93 7.04
CA ILE A 176 5.70 -14.45 7.02
C ILE A 176 5.37 -13.90 8.40
N ASN A 177 4.48 -14.55 9.17
CA ASN A 177 4.27 -14.16 10.57
C ASN A 177 5.55 -14.31 11.39
N VAL A 178 6.26 -15.45 11.33
CA VAL A 178 7.52 -15.61 12.07
C VAL A 178 8.53 -14.51 11.71
N LEU A 179 8.65 -14.17 10.42
CA LEU A 179 9.62 -13.19 9.94
C LEU A 179 9.26 -11.74 10.28
N PHE A 180 8.00 -11.32 10.14
CA PHE A 180 7.60 -9.90 10.22
C PHE A 180 6.80 -9.53 11.48
N LEU A 181 6.28 -10.50 12.23
CA LEU A 181 5.52 -10.22 13.46
C LEU A 181 6.34 -9.42 14.49
N PRO A 182 7.65 -9.67 14.72
CA PRO A 182 8.43 -8.85 15.64
C PRO A 182 8.45 -7.36 15.25
N GLY A 183 8.61 -7.07 13.95
CA GLY A 183 8.58 -5.70 13.42
C GLY A 183 7.18 -5.06 13.54
N ALA A 184 6.13 -5.83 13.25
CA ALA A 184 4.75 -5.37 13.43
C ALA A 184 4.43 -5.05 14.90
N TRP A 185 4.93 -5.86 15.83
CA TRP A 185 4.78 -5.63 17.27
C TRP A 185 5.56 -4.39 17.73
N LEU A 186 6.78 -4.20 17.24
CA LEU A 186 7.55 -2.99 17.50
C LEU A 186 6.82 -1.73 17.01
N GLY A 187 6.26 -1.74 15.80
CA GLY A 187 5.44 -0.64 15.28
C GLY A 187 4.21 -0.37 16.15
N THR A 188 3.58 -1.42 16.65
CA THR A 188 2.44 -1.33 17.59
C THR A 188 2.84 -0.69 18.91
N LEU A 189 4.00 -1.05 19.47
CA LEU A 189 4.54 -0.42 20.68
C LEU A 189 4.77 1.08 20.49
N ILE A 190 5.41 1.47 19.39
CA ILE A 190 5.67 2.87 19.07
C ILE A 190 4.35 3.64 18.93
N ALA A 191 3.38 3.07 18.22
CA ALA A 191 2.05 3.66 18.08
C ALA A 191 1.30 3.77 19.42
N ALA A 192 1.38 2.74 20.27
CA ALA A 192 0.77 2.74 21.60
C ALA A 192 1.35 3.84 22.50
N ILE A 193 2.67 4.03 22.47
CA ILE A 193 3.35 5.13 23.19
C ILE A 193 2.87 6.49 22.67
N ARG A 194 2.82 6.68 21.35
CA ARG A 194 2.35 7.93 20.73
C ARG A 194 0.89 8.25 21.04
N GLN A 195 0.03 7.24 21.01
CA GLN A 195 -1.41 7.38 21.24
C GLN A 195 -1.79 7.35 22.73
N ARG A 196 -0.84 7.04 23.63
CA ARG A 196 -1.08 6.79 25.06
C ARG A 196 -2.19 5.74 25.30
N ARG A 197 -2.22 4.69 24.49
CA ARG A 197 -3.16 3.57 24.59
C ARG A 197 -2.43 2.27 24.90
N SER A 198 -3.16 1.24 25.31
CA SER A 198 -2.54 -0.08 25.51
C SER A 198 -2.10 -0.68 24.16
N PRO A 199 -0.94 -1.36 24.10
CA PRO A 199 -0.48 -2.02 22.87
C PRO A 199 -1.49 -3.03 22.32
N LEU A 200 -2.21 -3.73 23.21
CA LEU A 200 -3.25 -4.68 22.82
C LEU A 200 -4.45 -4.01 22.13
N ALA A 201 -4.87 -2.83 22.59
CA ALA A 201 -5.95 -2.08 21.94
C ALA A 201 -5.52 -1.62 20.54
N VAL A 202 -4.29 -1.09 20.40
CA VAL A 202 -3.74 -0.68 19.11
C VAL A 202 -3.60 -1.88 18.16
N TRP A 203 -3.13 -3.03 18.67
CA TRP A 203 -3.01 -4.27 17.91
C TRP A 203 -4.37 -4.76 17.38
N ARG A 204 -5.40 -4.77 18.25
CA ARG A 204 -6.75 -5.20 17.89
C ARG A 204 -7.38 -4.28 16.86
N GLN A 205 -7.25 -2.96 17.06
CA GLN A 205 -7.72 -1.95 16.11
C GLN A 205 -7.05 -2.13 14.74
N ALA A 206 -5.73 -2.28 14.69
CA ALA A 206 -4.98 -2.45 13.44
C ALA A 206 -5.38 -3.72 12.67
N ARG A 207 -5.77 -4.79 13.36
CA ARG A 207 -6.26 -6.04 12.74
C ARG A 207 -7.77 -6.06 12.49
N GLY A 208 -8.49 -4.97 12.78
CA GLY A 208 -9.94 -4.88 12.57
C GLY A 208 -10.76 -5.75 13.52
N PHE A 209 -10.21 -6.10 14.70
CA PHE A 209 -10.94 -6.85 15.74
C PHE A 209 -11.89 -5.97 16.57
N GLU A 210 -11.65 -4.66 16.59
CA GLU A 210 -12.54 -3.68 17.21
C GLU A 210 -13.08 -2.80 16.08
N ALA A 211 -14.39 -2.86 15.83
CA ALA A 211 -15.05 -1.80 15.10
C ALA A 211 -14.91 -0.51 15.93
N GLU A 212 -14.38 0.57 15.35
CA GLU A 212 -14.47 1.87 16.01
C GLU A 212 -15.96 2.16 16.31
N PRO A 213 -16.29 2.74 17.47
CA PRO A 213 -17.65 3.20 17.72
C PRO A 213 -18.02 4.16 16.58
N ARG A 214 -19.15 3.89 15.91
CA ARG A 214 -19.73 4.85 14.98
C ARG A 214 -20.08 6.09 15.81
N PHE A 215 -19.40 7.20 15.56
CA PHE A 215 -19.82 8.50 16.05
C PHE A 215 -21.05 8.97 15.27
#